data_AF-A0A1R2BA67-F1
#
_entry.id   AF-A0A1R2BA67-F1
#
_cell.length_a   1.000
_cell.length_b   1.000
_cell.length_c   1.000
_cell.angle_alpha   90.00
_cell.angle_beta   90.00
_cell.angle_gamma   90.00
#
_symmetry.space_group_name_H-M   'P 1'
#
loop_
_entity.id
_entity.type
_entity.pdbx_description
1 polymer ?
#
loop_
_entity_poly.entity_id
_entity_poly.type
_entity_poly.pdbx_seq_one_letter_code
_entity_poly.pdbx_strand_id
1 'polypeptide(L)'
;MDSNWTSYETINKYAAPLVGSASGNQTTIYDQFANWDLKKSQIEIVDDWTYYTLEILTLASNLSFFGISFVSQGSSTVISFNNLIAATSFTAAAWADNFSGNAKIYAKDTKSTSDLAPPCFIELDFADVLSSSDYDKIKLSVAQTMGIAKGRVTDYKGFSRRLGSIASTLILPTVTSSITPTNTVNGLSTAYLANSLAAQGIISTFTVSSGTVTTNMYPTPSFTTSSFSDDGYIVTFNFTIGMDGSVACVTEYNPDDNYTESSYYVYYGYERNGSVANEHKIGSYDSGDSDSWIWNYTDITVFGNYITTCTVCNNYPILPECLAGANFVTYGFIWTNTTSSGMNLLVGMLSALLVYLA
;
A
#
# COMPACT_ATOMS: atom_id res chain seq x y z
N MET A 1 49.35 -23.30 1.55
CA MET A 1 48.28 -22.56 0.87
C MET A 1 48.83 -22.18 -0.49
N ASP A 2 48.23 -22.69 -1.56
CA ASP A 2 48.63 -22.35 -2.93
C ASP A 2 48.43 -20.85 -3.16
N SER A 3 49.40 -20.19 -3.79
CA SER A 3 49.39 -18.75 -4.08
C SER A 3 48.25 -18.29 -5.02
N ASN A 4 47.46 -19.22 -5.53
CA ASN A 4 46.32 -18.95 -6.43
C ASN A 4 44.98 -18.73 -5.69
N TRP A 5 44.91 -19.01 -4.38
CA TRP A 5 43.68 -18.93 -3.59
C TRP A 5 43.31 -17.50 -3.16
N THR A 6 44.13 -16.51 -3.49
CA THR A 6 43.91 -15.09 -3.14
C THR A 6 43.32 -14.26 -4.29
N SER A 7 43.10 -14.86 -5.46
CA SER A 7 42.46 -14.16 -6.58
C SER A 7 40.94 -14.16 -6.41
N TYR A 8 40.30 -13.01 -6.68
CA TYR A 8 38.85 -12.83 -6.61
C TYR A 8 38.09 -13.92 -7.39
N GLU A 9 38.57 -14.26 -8.59
CA GLU A 9 37.99 -15.33 -9.43
C GLU A 9 38.01 -16.71 -8.78
N THR A 10 39.11 -17.04 -8.08
CA THR A 10 39.24 -18.35 -7.41
C THR A 10 38.33 -18.41 -6.19
N ILE A 11 38.25 -17.34 -5.40
CA ILE A 11 37.38 -17.26 -4.24
C ILE A 11 35.90 -17.37 -4.66
N ASN A 12 35.50 -16.66 -5.71
CA ASN A 12 34.12 -16.66 -6.21
C ASN A 12 33.67 -18.06 -6.70
N LYS A 13 34.59 -18.86 -7.25
CA LYS A 13 34.32 -20.22 -7.73
C LYS A 13 33.97 -21.22 -6.62
N TYR A 14 34.37 -20.95 -5.38
CA TYR A 14 34.14 -21.85 -4.23
C TYR A 14 33.19 -21.28 -3.17
N ALA A 15 32.78 -20.03 -3.29
CA ALA A 15 31.79 -19.43 -2.39
C ALA A 15 30.38 -19.92 -2.73
N ALA A 16 29.76 -20.67 -1.82
CA ALA A 16 28.36 -21.05 -1.96
C ALA A 16 27.47 -19.81 -1.92
N PRO A 17 26.49 -19.65 -2.84
CA PRO A 17 25.60 -18.51 -2.83
C PRO A 17 24.73 -18.49 -1.58
N LEU A 18 24.32 -17.29 -1.16
CA LEU A 18 23.33 -17.11 -0.08
C LEU A 18 21.94 -17.63 -0.46
N VAL A 19 21.61 -17.63 -1.75
CA VAL A 19 20.34 -18.13 -2.31
C VAL A 19 20.64 -18.90 -3.60
N GLY A 20 20.10 -20.11 -3.75
CA GLY A 20 20.26 -20.95 -4.94
C GLY A 20 21.31 -22.06 -4.82
N SER A 21 21.64 -22.72 -5.92
CA SER A 21 22.61 -23.84 -5.97
C SER A 21 24.03 -23.35 -6.23
N ALA A 22 25.03 -24.03 -5.66
CA ALA A 22 26.45 -23.75 -5.88
C ALA A 22 26.89 -23.78 -7.37
N SER A 23 26.14 -24.46 -8.23
CA SER A 23 26.37 -24.57 -9.68
C SER A 23 25.54 -23.60 -10.53
N GLY A 24 24.69 -22.77 -9.91
CA GLY A 24 23.83 -21.81 -10.61
C GLY A 24 24.50 -20.44 -10.78
N ASN A 25 24.08 -19.67 -11.78
CA ASN A 25 24.49 -18.27 -11.89
C ASN A 25 24.00 -17.51 -10.65
N GLN A 26 24.93 -16.94 -9.88
CA GLN A 26 24.60 -16.13 -8.72
C GLN A 26 24.09 -14.77 -9.20
N THR A 27 22.88 -14.38 -8.80
CA THR A 27 22.40 -13.00 -9.03
C THR A 27 23.10 -12.08 -8.04
N THR A 28 23.93 -11.16 -8.53
CA THR A 28 24.63 -10.22 -7.65
C THR A 28 23.64 -9.26 -7.00
N ILE A 29 24.03 -8.59 -5.91
CA ILE A 29 23.18 -7.55 -5.33
C ILE A 29 22.90 -6.46 -6.38
N TYR A 30 23.89 -6.10 -7.21
CA TYR A 30 23.72 -5.14 -8.30
C TYR A 30 22.66 -5.56 -9.32
N ASP A 31 22.62 -6.83 -9.71
CA ASP A 31 21.60 -7.34 -10.63
C ASP A 31 20.21 -7.32 -10.00
N GLN A 32 20.10 -7.61 -8.70
CA GLN A 32 18.83 -7.50 -7.97
C GLN A 32 18.35 -6.04 -7.93
N PHE A 33 19.26 -5.08 -7.70
CA PHE A 33 18.95 -3.64 -7.77
C PHE A 33 18.53 -3.21 -9.18
N ALA A 34 19.26 -3.63 -10.21
CA ALA A 34 18.93 -3.31 -11.59
C ALA A 34 17.56 -3.86 -11.98
N ASN A 35 17.23 -5.08 -11.52
CA ASN A 35 15.91 -5.67 -11.72
C ASN A 35 14.81 -4.91 -10.95
N TRP A 36 15.09 -4.48 -9.72
CA TRP A 36 14.16 -3.63 -8.98
C TRP A 36 13.94 -2.28 -9.67
N ASP A 37 15.00 -1.61 -10.11
CA ASP A 37 14.91 -0.36 -10.86
C ASP A 37 14.14 -0.54 -12.17
N LEU A 38 14.32 -1.66 -12.86
CA LEU A 38 13.56 -2.01 -14.05
C LEU A 38 12.06 -2.17 -13.72
N LYS A 39 11.71 -2.98 -12.72
CA LYS A 39 10.31 -3.16 -12.28
C LYS A 39 9.69 -1.83 -11.85
N LYS A 40 10.44 -1.02 -11.11
CA LYS A 40 10.04 0.33 -10.71
C LYS A 40 9.79 1.22 -11.92
N SER A 41 10.64 1.16 -12.95
CA SER A 41 10.46 1.95 -14.18
C SER A 41 9.28 1.51 -15.03
N GLN A 42 8.79 0.28 -14.84
CA GLN A 42 7.60 -0.25 -15.51
C GLN A 42 6.30 0.20 -14.84
N ILE A 43 6.37 0.72 -13.61
CA ILE A 43 5.23 1.38 -12.96
C ILE A 43 5.07 2.73 -13.65
N GLU A 44 4.08 2.82 -14.54
CA GLU A 44 3.79 4.04 -15.26
C GLU A 44 3.33 5.14 -14.29
N ILE A 45 3.92 6.33 -14.40
CA ILE A 45 3.35 7.54 -13.79
C ILE A 45 2.15 7.92 -14.65
N VAL A 46 1.00 7.30 -14.38
CA VAL A 46 -0.30 7.71 -14.91
C VAL A 46 -0.74 9.03 -14.26
N ASP A 47 -1.80 9.64 -14.78
CA ASP A 47 -2.44 10.84 -14.19
C ASP A 47 -2.95 10.62 -12.74
N ASP A 48 -2.89 9.37 -12.22
CA ASP A 48 -3.21 9.00 -10.85
C ASP A 48 -1.93 8.73 -10.01
N TRP A 49 -1.53 9.75 -9.25
CA TRP A 49 -0.38 9.69 -8.37
C TRP A 49 -0.58 8.79 -7.14
N THR A 50 -1.83 8.59 -6.73
CA THR A 50 -2.18 7.69 -5.61
C THR A 50 -1.95 6.25 -6.04
N TYR A 51 -2.43 5.88 -7.23
CA TYR A 51 -2.18 4.57 -7.82
C TYR A 51 -0.67 4.33 -8.01
N TYR A 52 0.05 5.29 -8.59
CA TYR A 52 1.50 5.21 -8.75
C TYR A 52 2.21 4.95 -7.41
N THR A 53 1.82 5.67 -6.36
CA THR A 53 2.42 5.52 -5.02
C THR A 53 2.12 4.14 -4.42
N LEU A 54 0.89 3.65 -4.57
CA LEU A 54 0.47 2.34 -4.10
C LEU A 54 1.28 1.21 -4.76
N GLU A 55 1.46 1.26 -6.07
CA GLU A 55 2.26 0.30 -6.84
C GLU A 55 3.73 0.29 -6.38
N ILE A 56 4.32 1.46 -6.15
CA ILE A 56 5.70 1.58 -5.63
C ILE A 56 5.82 0.97 -4.23
N LEU A 57 4.87 1.24 -3.34
CA LEU A 57 4.86 0.68 -1.98
C LEU A 57 4.71 -0.84 -2.01
N THR A 58 3.84 -1.36 -2.87
CA THR A 58 3.62 -2.80 -3.07
C THR A 58 4.85 -3.49 -3.67
N LEU A 59 5.54 -2.85 -4.61
CA LEU A 59 6.80 -3.37 -5.14
C LEU A 59 7.88 -3.45 -4.06
N ALA A 60 7.92 -2.47 -3.15
CA ALA A 60 8.97 -2.38 -2.16
C ALA A 60 8.73 -3.18 -0.88
N SER A 61 7.48 -3.45 -0.51
CA SER A 61 7.17 -4.37 0.59
C SER A 61 7.71 -5.79 0.32
N ASN A 62 7.81 -6.15 -0.96
CA ASN A 62 8.34 -7.44 -1.42
C ASN A 62 9.86 -7.41 -1.67
N LEU A 63 10.57 -6.37 -1.21
CA LEU A 63 11.97 -6.15 -1.54
C LEU A 63 12.90 -6.71 -0.49
N SER A 64 13.78 -7.61 -0.90
CA SER A 64 14.91 -8.06 -0.10
C SER A 64 16.09 -8.32 -1.01
N PHE A 65 17.28 -7.87 -0.57
CA PHE A 65 18.50 -8.00 -1.33
C PHE A 65 19.51 -8.83 -0.56
N PHE A 66 20.10 -9.83 -1.21
CA PHE A 66 21.08 -10.71 -0.59
C PHE A 66 22.26 -10.93 -1.50
N GLY A 67 23.47 -10.93 -0.96
CA GLY A 67 24.63 -11.31 -1.74
C GLY A 67 25.92 -11.31 -0.96
N ILE A 68 26.95 -11.84 -1.60
CA ILE A 68 28.29 -11.96 -1.05
C ILE A 68 29.17 -10.95 -1.79
N SER A 69 30.03 -10.26 -1.04
CA SER A 69 31.01 -9.34 -1.61
C SER A 69 32.36 -9.57 -0.96
N PHE A 70 33.40 -9.60 -1.78
CA PHE A 70 34.78 -9.70 -1.32
C PHE A 70 35.38 -8.30 -1.34
N VAL A 71 35.84 -7.84 -0.18
CA VAL A 71 36.45 -6.52 -0.02
C VAL A 71 37.91 -6.66 0.37
N SER A 72 38.73 -5.71 -0.09
CA SER A 72 40.10 -5.57 0.38
C SER A 72 40.12 -5.22 1.86
N GLN A 73 41.23 -5.55 2.55
CA GLN A 73 41.45 -5.15 3.94
C GLN A 73 41.38 -3.62 4.08
N GLY A 74 40.56 -3.12 5.01
CA GLY A 74 40.40 -1.70 5.29
C GLY A 74 38.93 -1.28 5.44
N SER A 75 38.68 0.03 5.32
CA SER A 75 37.32 0.56 5.22
C SER A 75 36.91 0.60 3.76
N SER A 76 35.75 0.06 3.42
CA SER A 76 35.24 0.05 2.05
C SER A 76 33.71 0.12 2.08
N THR A 77 33.14 0.93 1.19
CA THR A 77 31.70 0.90 0.92
C THR A 77 31.41 -0.34 0.08
N VAL A 78 30.71 -1.31 0.65
CA VAL A 78 30.32 -2.55 -0.06
C VAL A 78 29.21 -2.26 -1.06
N ILE A 79 28.24 -1.45 -0.65
CA ILE A 79 27.11 -1.06 -1.49
C ILE A 79 26.51 0.27 -1.03
N SER A 80 25.93 1.01 -1.97
CA SER A 80 25.19 2.25 -1.71
C SER A 80 23.81 2.16 -2.34
N PHE A 81 22.80 2.63 -1.63
CA PHE A 81 21.43 2.69 -2.12
C PHE A 81 21.02 4.15 -2.27
N ASN A 82 20.45 4.48 -3.43
CA ASN A 82 19.86 5.78 -3.71
C ASN A 82 18.36 5.58 -3.95
N ASN A 83 17.53 6.60 -3.69
CA ASN A 83 16.08 6.57 -3.90
C ASN A 83 15.35 5.53 -3.04
N LEU A 84 15.67 5.51 -1.75
CA LEU A 84 14.92 4.72 -0.77
C LEU A 84 13.52 5.31 -0.55
N ILE A 85 12.56 4.47 -0.19
CA ILE A 85 11.21 4.90 0.16
C ILE A 85 11.25 5.72 1.44
N ALA A 86 10.56 6.86 1.45
CA ALA A 86 10.42 7.73 2.61
C ALA A 86 9.65 7.05 3.76
N ALA A 87 9.81 7.55 4.98
CA ALA A 87 9.15 7.02 6.19
C ALA A 87 9.29 5.49 6.38
N THR A 88 10.37 4.88 5.88
CA THR A 88 10.56 3.43 5.87
C THR A 88 11.84 3.06 6.61
N SER A 89 11.74 2.02 7.45
CA SER A 89 12.90 1.45 8.14
C SER A 89 13.56 0.37 7.28
N PHE A 90 14.86 0.53 7.03
CA PHE A 90 15.70 -0.43 6.33
C PHE A 90 16.64 -1.09 7.34
N THR A 91 16.64 -2.42 7.35
CA THR A 91 17.56 -3.22 8.13
C THR A 91 18.64 -3.78 7.23
N ALA A 92 19.90 -3.48 7.54
CA ALA A 92 21.05 -4.12 6.92
C ALA A 92 21.67 -5.11 7.91
N ALA A 93 21.86 -6.35 7.46
CA ALA A 93 22.53 -7.40 8.21
C ALA A 93 23.69 -7.95 7.38
N ALA A 94 24.87 -8.08 8.00
CA ALA A 94 26.08 -8.55 7.35
C ALA A 94 26.80 -9.59 8.21
N TRP A 95 27.40 -10.56 7.54
CA TRP A 95 28.34 -11.50 8.12
C TRP A 95 29.68 -11.34 7.43
N ALA A 96 30.74 -11.14 8.19
CA ALA A 96 32.09 -10.99 7.69
C ALA A 96 32.99 -12.10 8.21
N ASP A 97 33.83 -12.64 7.34
CA ASP A 97 34.93 -13.54 7.70
C ASP A 97 36.09 -13.26 6.74
N ASN A 98 37.32 -13.37 7.24
CA ASN A 98 38.55 -13.24 6.47
C ASN A 98 39.11 -14.63 6.11
N PHE A 99 38.23 -15.60 5.84
CA PHE A 99 38.58 -17.00 5.62
C PHE A 99 39.34 -17.61 6.80
N SER A 100 39.02 -17.17 8.02
CA SER A 100 39.76 -17.60 9.23
C SER A 100 39.50 -19.05 9.63
N GLY A 101 38.43 -19.65 9.12
CA GLY A 101 37.93 -20.94 9.61
C GLY A 101 37.21 -20.83 10.96
N ASN A 102 37.01 -19.63 11.50
CA ASN A 102 36.24 -19.36 12.71
C ASN A 102 34.79 -18.96 12.36
N ALA A 103 33.97 -18.78 13.41
CA ALA A 103 32.62 -18.25 13.26
C ALA A 103 32.65 -16.85 12.63
N LYS A 104 31.71 -16.60 11.71
CA LYS A 104 31.56 -15.30 11.04
C LYS A 104 31.18 -14.22 12.06
N ILE A 105 31.75 -13.03 11.92
CA ILE A 105 31.36 -11.86 12.69
C ILE A 105 30.04 -11.33 12.13
N TYR A 106 29.04 -11.14 12.99
CA TYR A 106 27.73 -10.62 12.63
C TYR A 106 27.60 -9.14 13.00
N ALA A 107 27.04 -8.34 12.10
CA ALA A 107 26.62 -6.98 12.37
C ALA A 107 25.22 -6.72 11.80
N LYS A 108 24.43 -5.95 12.53
CA LYS A 108 23.11 -5.49 12.10
C LYS A 108 22.95 -4.02 12.47
N ASP A 109 22.45 -3.24 11.54
CA ASP A 109 22.02 -1.86 11.78
C ASP A 109 20.64 -1.64 11.17
N THR A 110 19.88 -0.71 11.74
CA THR A 110 18.57 -0.31 11.22
C THR A 110 18.51 1.20 11.19
N LYS A 111 18.13 1.73 10.03
CA LYS A 111 18.03 3.17 9.78
C LYS A 111 16.69 3.44 9.11
N SER A 112 16.09 4.56 9.47
CA SER A 112 14.84 5.02 8.85
C SER A 112 15.11 6.18 7.91
N THR A 113 14.42 6.20 6.78
CA THR A 113 14.35 7.38 5.91
C THR A 113 13.44 8.43 6.55
N SER A 114 13.69 9.71 6.22
CA SER A 114 12.84 10.81 6.67
C SER A 114 11.43 10.72 6.12
N ASP A 115 10.47 11.32 6.82
CA ASP A 115 9.10 11.45 6.34
C ASP A 115 9.02 12.33 5.09
N LEU A 116 8.00 12.08 4.27
CA LEU A 116 7.61 13.02 3.21
C LEU A 116 7.10 14.31 3.85
N ALA A 117 7.38 15.43 3.18
CA ALA A 117 6.71 16.67 3.53
C ALA A 117 5.19 16.48 3.42
N PRO A 118 4.38 17.07 4.32
CA PRO A 118 2.95 16.93 4.25
C PRO A 118 2.39 17.53 2.94
N PRO A 119 1.23 17.04 2.45
CA PRO A 119 0.56 17.63 1.31
C PRO A 119 0.11 19.07 1.63
N CYS A 120 -0.18 19.86 0.61
CA CYS A 120 -0.69 21.22 0.78
C CYS A 120 -1.95 21.40 -0.07
N PHE A 121 -2.96 22.07 0.46
CA PHE A 121 -4.11 22.48 -0.34
C PHE A 121 -3.93 23.90 -0.87
N ILE A 122 -4.48 24.15 -2.07
CA ILE A 122 -4.75 25.49 -2.60
C ILE A 122 -6.26 25.59 -2.77
N GLU A 123 -6.87 26.66 -2.27
CA GLU A 123 -8.23 27.03 -2.62
C GLU A 123 -8.23 28.29 -3.46
N LEU A 124 -8.99 28.24 -4.55
CA LEU A 124 -9.26 29.37 -5.41
C LEU A 124 -10.74 29.73 -5.24
N ASP A 125 -11.01 30.89 -4.64
CA ASP A 125 -12.36 31.42 -4.51
C ASP A 125 -12.61 32.41 -5.64
N PHE A 126 -13.45 32.01 -6.59
CA PHE A 126 -13.77 32.76 -7.79
C PHE A 126 -14.99 33.67 -7.56
N ALA A 127 -15.02 34.80 -8.26
CA ALA A 127 -16.19 35.68 -8.23
C ALA A 127 -17.42 35.04 -8.92
N ASP A 128 -17.18 34.15 -9.89
CA ASP A 128 -18.21 33.47 -10.66
C ASP A 128 -18.38 32.01 -10.23
N VAL A 129 -19.57 31.46 -10.47
CA VAL A 129 -19.83 30.03 -10.29
C VAL A 129 -19.12 29.25 -11.39
N LEU A 130 -18.28 28.30 -11.00
CA LEU A 130 -17.56 27.42 -11.90
C LEU A 130 -18.44 26.29 -12.41
N SER A 131 -18.16 25.82 -13.62
CA SER A 131 -18.70 24.55 -14.09
C SER A 131 -17.85 23.38 -13.56
N SER A 132 -18.44 22.19 -13.44
CA SER A 132 -17.69 20.99 -13.05
C SER A 132 -16.53 20.68 -14.02
N SER A 133 -16.68 21.07 -15.30
CA SER A 133 -15.64 20.89 -16.32
C SER A 133 -14.41 21.80 -16.15
N ASP A 134 -14.50 22.82 -15.30
CA ASP A 134 -13.40 23.76 -15.05
C ASP A 134 -12.41 23.24 -14.01
N TYR A 135 -12.79 22.27 -13.16
CA TYR A 135 -11.90 21.74 -12.11
C TYR A 135 -10.65 21.05 -12.68
N ASP A 136 -10.77 20.29 -13.77
CA ASP A 136 -9.61 19.67 -14.42
C ASP A 136 -8.68 20.70 -15.06
N LYS A 137 -9.25 21.78 -15.61
CA LYS A 137 -8.48 22.90 -16.15
C LYS A 137 -7.74 23.64 -15.03
N ILE A 138 -8.37 23.83 -13.88
CA ILE A 138 -7.75 24.44 -12.69
C ILE A 138 -6.57 23.60 -12.23
N LYS A 139 -6.74 22.27 -12.09
CA LYS A 139 -5.63 21.36 -11.71
C LYS A 139 -4.47 21.45 -12.70
N LEU A 140 -4.76 21.51 -14.00
CA LEU A 140 -3.76 21.70 -15.05
C LEU A 140 -3.04 23.06 -14.94
N SER A 141 -3.78 24.17 -14.75
CA SER A 141 -3.20 25.51 -14.61
C SER A 141 -2.33 25.63 -13.36
N VAL A 142 -2.74 25.03 -12.23
CA VAL A 142 -1.93 24.96 -11.01
C VAL A 142 -0.65 24.18 -11.27
N ALA A 143 -0.74 22.99 -11.87
CA ALA A 143 0.43 22.16 -12.19
C ALA A 143 1.43 22.88 -13.11
N GLN A 144 0.94 23.53 -14.18
CA GLN A 144 1.75 24.31 -15.12
C GLN A 144 2.42 25.50 -14.44
N THR A 145 1.70 26.24 -13.61
CA THR A 145 2.23 27.40 -12.89
C THR A 145 3.33 27.01 -11.91
N MET A 146 3.19 25.85 -11.28
CA MET A 146 4.15 25.32 -10.30
C MET A 146 5.29 24.51 -10.92
N GLY A 147 5.21 24.18 -12.21
CA GLY A 147 6.19 23.33 -12.89
C GLY A 147 6.23 21.90 -12.36
N ILE A 148 5.08 21.36 -11.94
CA ILE A 148 4.96 19.99 -11.41
C ILE A 148 4.10 19.11 -12.33
N ALA A 149 4.24 17.79 -12.22
CA ALA A 149 3.39 16.84 -12.93
C ALA A 149 1.92 17.02 -12.52
N LYS A 150 1.00 17.03 -13.51
CA LYS A 150 -0.45 17.20 -13.28
C LYS A 150 -1.00 16.20 -12.28
N GLY A 151 -0.59 14.93 -12.33
CA GLY A 151 -1.04 13.89 -11.39
C GLY A 151 -0.76 14.21 -9.92
N ARG A 152 0.20 15.10 -9.62
CA ARG A 152 0.45 15.57 -8.25
C ARG A 152 -0.59 16.57 -7.74
N VAL A 153 -1.45 17.09 -8.62
CA VAL A 153 -2.53 18.03 -8.29
C VAL A 153 -3.85 17.28 -8.40
N THR A 154 -4.42 16.91 -7.25
CA THR A 154 -5.68 16.17 -7.16
C THR A 154 -6.76 17.02 -6.50
N ASP A 155 -7.98 16.51 -6.44
CA ASP A 155 -9.08 17.14 -5.74
C ASP A 155 -8.90 17.04 -4.23
N TYR A 156 -9.05 18.15 -3.51
CA TYR A 156 -9.05 18.10 -2.06
C TYR A 156 -10.44 17.67 -1.56
N LYS A 157 -10.54 16.43 -1.08
CA LYS A 157 -11.78 15.82 -0.57
C LYS A 157 -11.96 15.93 0.96
N GLY A 158 -11.15 16.76 1.63
CA GLY A 158 -11.25 16.95 3.09
C GLY A 158 -12.50 17.73 3.55
N PHE A 159 -13.26 18.34 2.62
CA PHE A 159 -14.48 19.09 2.94
C PHE A 159 -15.72 18.43 2.33
N SER A 160 -16.77 18.30 3.13
CA SER A 160 -18.04 17.66 2.74
C SER A 160 -18.94 18.50 1.82
N ARG A 161 -18.67 19.80 1.67
CA ARG A 161 -19.43 20.70 0.80
C ARG A 161 -18.53 21.76 0.17
N ARG A 162 -18.53 21.81 -1.17
CA ARG A 162 -17.94 22.91 -1.94
C ARG A 162 -19.04 23.90 -2.33
N LEU A 163 -18.77 25.20 -2.18
CA LEU A 163 -19.55 26.22 -2.87
C LEU A 163 -19.14 26.21 -4.34
N GLY A 164 -20.08 26.44 -5.27
CA GLY A 164 -19.82 26.36 -6.72
C GLY A 164 -18.77 27.35 -7.23
N SER A 165 -18.35 28.33 -6.44
CA SER A 165 -17.29 29.29 -6.75
C SER A 165 -15.91 28.89 -6.21
N ILE A 166 -15.80 27.85 -5.38
CA ILE A 166 -14.54 27.47 -4.74
C ILE A 166 -13.98 26.21 -5.40
N ALA A 167 -12.71 26.28 -5.79
CA ALA A 167 -11.93 25.14 -6.24
C ALA A 167 -10.80 24.83 -5.26
N SER A 168 -10.94 23.71 -4.54
CA SER A 168 -9.94 23.23 -3.60
C SER A 168 -9.16 22.06 -4.21
N THR A 169 -7.87 22.27 -4.42
CA THR A 169 -6.94 21.28 -4.98
C THR A 169 -5.88 20.91 -3.96
N LEU A 170 -5.40 19.68 -4.05
CA LEU A 170 -4.39 19.11 -3.18
C LEU A 170 -3.11 18.86 -3.98
N ILE A 171 -1.99 19.31 -3.45
CA ILE A 171 -0.66 19.12 -4.02
C ILE A 171 0.08 18.07 -3.20
N LEU A 172 0.40 16.97 -3.86
CA LEU A 172 1.08 15.83 -3.26
C LEU A 172 2.60 16.06 -3.23
N PRO A 173 3.29 15.64 -2.16
CA PRO A 173 4.74 15.74 -2.06
C PRO A 173 5.44 14.81 -3.06
N THR A 174 6.76 14.99 -3.22
CA THR A 174 7.61 14.06 -3.96
C THR A 174 8.97 13.95 -3.29
N VAL A 175 9.56 12.75 -3.31
CA VAL A 175 10.96 12.53 -2.88
C VAL A 175 11.98 13.12 -3.86
N THR A 176 11.58 13.41 -5.09
CA THR A 176 12.47 13.88 -6.17
C THR A 176 12.68 15.39 -6.18
N SER A 177 12.00 16.12 -5.30
CA SER A 177 12.13 17.57 -5.17
C SER A 177 12.43 17.95 -3.73
N SER A 178 13.41 18.82 -3.53
CA SER A 178 13.71 19.43 -2.23
C SER A 178 12.70 20.50 -1.82
N ILE A 179 11.79 20.91 -2.72
CA ILE A 179 10.78 21.93 -2.45
C ILE A 179 9.53 21.25 -1.87
N THR A 180 9.14 21.66 -0.67
CA THR A 180 7.90 21.18 -0.04
C THR A 180 6.68 21.73 -0.78
N PRO A 181 5.53 21.01 -0.78
CA PRO A 181 4.29 21.55 -1.32
C PRO A 181 3.99 22.96 -0.80
N THR A 182 4.10 23.19 0.51
CA THR A 182 3.90 24.50 1.15
C THR A 182 4.82 25.60 0.60
N ASN A 183 6.11 25.32 0.42
CA ASN A 183 7.04 26.30 -0.17
C ASN A 183 6.67 26.62 -1.63
N THR A 184 6.23 25.60 -2.37
CA THR A 184 5.81 25.78 -3.76
C THR A 184 4.57 26.66 -3.87
N VAL A 185 3.62 26.52 -2.94
CA VAL A 185 2.41 27.35 -2.92
C VAL A 185 2.69 28.78 -2.47
N ASN A 186 3.53 28.97 -1.45
CA ASN A 186 3.94 30.32 -1.01
C ASN A 186 4.70 31.10 -2.09
N GLY A 187 5.36 30.40 -3.02
CA GLY A 187 6.02 30.99 -4.19
C GLY A 187 5.11 31.18 -5.41
N LEU A 188 3.83 30.82 -5.32
CA LEU A 188 2.89 30.90 -6.44
C LEU A 188 2.56 32.36 -6.76
N SER A 189 2.99 32.82 -7.94
CA SER A 189 2.58 34.13 -8.44
C SER A 189 1.13 34.08 -8.92
N THR A 190 0.25 34.83 -8.26
CA THR A 190 -1.16 34.97 -8.66
C THR A 190 -1.29 35.46 -10.11
N ALA A 191 -0.37 36.29 -10.59
CA ALA A 191 -0.37 36.77 -11.98
C ALA A 191 -0.06 35.64 -12.98
N TYR A 192 0.89 34.75 -12.67
CA TYR A 192 1.18 33.60 -13.53
C TYR A 192 0.03 32.59 -13.50
N LEU A 193 -0.56 32.33 -12.33
CA LEU A 193 -1.73 31.46 -12.23
C LEU A 193 -2.91 32.04 -13.04
N ALA A 194 -3.16 33.34 -12.96
CA ALA A 194 -4.21 34.00 -13.74
C ALA A 194 -3.99 33.86 -15.25
N ASN A 195 -2.74 34.02 -15.72
CA ASN A 195 -2.41 33.81 -17.13
C ASN A 195 -2.63 32.34 -17.56
N SER A 196 -2.22 31.38 -16.73
CA SER A 196 -2.44 29.95 -17.00
C SER A 196 -3.93 29.57 -16.97
N LEU A 197 -4.74 30.17 -16.10
CA LEU A 197 -6.20 29.96 -16.06
C LEU A 197 -6.88 30.57 -17.29
N ALA A 198 -6.48 31.79 -17.68
CA ALA A 198 -7.00 32.46 -18.88
C ALA A 198 -6.67 31.67 -20.15
N ALA A 199 -5.49 31.06 -20.23
CA ALA A 199 -5.11 30.16 -21.33
C ALA A 199 -6.00 28.91 -21.42
N GLN A 200 -6.60 28.48 -20.32
CA GLN A 200 -7.60 27.40 -20.28
C GLN A 200 -9.05 27.91 -20.44
N GLY A 201 -9.25 29.21 -20.67
CA GLY A 201 -10.58 29.83 -20.86
C GLY A 201 -11.28 30.24 -19.56
N ILE A 202 -10.59 30.25 -18.42
CA ILE A 202 -11.14 30.70 -17.13
C ILE A 202 -10.69 32.15 -16.91
N ILE A 203 -11.59 33.11 -17.16
CA ILE A 203 -11.33 34.57 -17.10
C ILE A 203 -12.11 35.20 -15.92
N SER A 204 -12.20 34.49 -14.79
CA SER A 204 -12.82 35.02 -13.57
C SER A 204 -11.76 35.53 -12.60
N THR A 205 -12.10 36.56 -11.83
CA THR A 205 -11.23 37.03 -10.74
C THR A 205 -11.30 36.05 -9.58
N PHE A 206 -10.18 35.79 -8.92
CA PHE A 206 -10.10 34.85 -7.82
C PHE A 206 -9.18 35.34 -6.70
N THR A 207 -9.38 34.79 -5.51
CA THR A 207 -8.41 34.86 -4.41
C THR A 207 -7.78 33.50 -4.18
N VAL A 208 -6.55 33.48 -3.66
CA VAL A 208 -5.80 32.25 -3.38
C VAL A 208 -5.65 32.12 -1.87
N SER A 209 -6.07 30.99 -1.32
CA SER A 209 -5.73 30.56 0.03
C SER A 209 -4.96 29.24 -0.04
N SER A 210 -4.18 28.96 0.98
CA SER A 210 -3.43 27.70 1.06
C SER A 210 -3.11 27.29 2.48
N GLY A 211 -2.93 26.00 2.69
CA GLY A 211 -2.52 25.46 3.97
C GLY A 211 -1.93 24.07 3.86
N THR A 212 -1.20 23.66 4.90
CA THR A 212 -0.70 22.28 5.00
C THR A 212 -1.83 21.35 5.41
N VAL A 213 -1.86 20.17 4.80
CA VAL A 213 -2.83 19.12 5.08
C VAL A 213 -2.21 18.12 6.05
N THR A 214 -2.96 17.80 7.09
CA THR A 214 -2.60 16.80 8.10
C THR A 214 -3.65 15.70 8.15
N THR A 215 -3.29 14.51 8.63
CA THR A 215 -4.19 13.33 8.71
C THR A 215 -5.49 13.64 9.47
N ASN A 216 -5.42 14.41 10.55
CA ASN A 216 -6.57 14.83 11.36
C ASN A 216 -7.58 15.76 10.64
N MET A 217 -7.27 16.24 9.43
CA MET A 217 -8.21 16.99 8.60
C MET A 217 -9.15 16.07 7.82
N TYR A 218 -8.90 14.76 7.83
CA TYR A 218 -9.74 13.75 7.23
C TYR A 218 -10.61 13.06 8.27
N PRO A 219 -11.78 12.52 7.89
CA PRO A 219 -12.63 11.78 8.80
C PRO A 219 -11.89 10.58 9.41
N THR A 220 -12.21 10.29 10.67
CA THR A 220 -11.74 9.06 11.32
C THR A 220 -12.38 7.85 10.64
N PRO A 221 -11.59 6.81 10.29
CA PRO A 221 -12.12 5.65 9.62
C PRO A 221 -13.23 4.94 10.39
N SER A 222 -14.34 4.67 9.72
CA SER A 222 -15.46 3.92 10.29
C SER A 222 -16.41 3.40 9.22
N PHE A 223 -17.01 2.25 9.50
CA PHE A 223 -18.19 1.78 8.78
C PHE A 223 -19.43 2.40 9.42
N THR A 224 -20.34 2.93 8.60
CA THR A 224 -21.68 3.36 9.06
C THR A 224 -22.52 2.15 9.43
N THR A 225 -22.47 1.12 8.57
CA THR A 225 -22.99 -0.21 8.86
C THR A 225 -22.04 -1.25 8.30
N SER A 226 -21.91 -2.39 8.97
CA SER A 226 -21.16 -3.53 8.48
C SER A 226 -21.72 -4.81 9.08
N SER A 227 -21.84 -5.85 8.27
CA SER A 227 -22.31 -7.16 8.74
C SER A 227 -21.82 -8.27 7.81
N PHE A 228 -21.51 -9.41 8.43
CA PHE A 228 -21.31 -10.66 7.71
C PHE A 228 -22.59 -11.49 7.77
N SER A 229 -22.87 -12.19 6.67
CA SER A 229 -23.89 -13.23 6.59
C SER A 229 -23.34 -14.43 5.83
N ASP A 230 -23.62 -15.63 6.31
CA ASP A 230 -23.24 -16.87 5.66
C ASP A 230 -24.46 -17.75 5.34
N ASP A 231 -24.41 -18.51 4.24
CA ASP A 231 -25.40 -19.54 3.90
C ASP A 231 -24.82 -20.97 3.92
N GLY A 232 -23.65 -21.13 4.55
CA GLY A 232 -22.92 -22.38 4.69
C GLY A 232 -21.91 -22.68 3.58
N TYR A 233 -21.92 -21.96 2.46
CA TYR A 233 -20.91 -22.09 1.39
C TYR A 233 -20.56 -20.74 0.75
N ILE A 234 -21.37 -19.71 0.93
CA ILE A 234 -21.10 -18.33 0.57
C ILE A 234 -21.04 -17.49 1.84
N VAL A 235 -19.96 -16.72 1.99
CA VAL A 235 -19.82 -15.67 3.00
C VAL A 235 -20.00 -14.32 2.29
N THR A 236 -20.88 -13.49 2.81
CA THR A 236 -21.17 -12.15 2.27
C THR A 236 -20.87 -11.09 3.32
N PHE A 237 -20.11 -10.08 2.95
CA PHE A 237 -19.86 -8.88 3.74
C PHE A 237 -20.62 -7.71 3.15
N ASN A 238 -21.62 -7.22 3.87
CA ASN A 238 -22.40 -6.04 3.50
C ASN A 238 -21.90 -4.84 4.31
N PHE A 239 -21.66 -3.71 3.65
CA PHE A 239 -21.16 -2.52 4.32
C PHE A 239 -21.67 -1.21 3.72
N THR A 240 -21.67 -0.16 4.54
CA THR A 240 -21.84 1.24 4.15
C THR A 240 -20.71 2.05 4.76
N ILE A 241 -20.03 2.88 3.97
CA ILE A 241 -18.96 3.75 4.46
C ILE A 241 -19.49 5.16 4.79
N GLY A 242 -19.00 5.75 5.88
CA GLY A 242 -19.40 7.10 6.31
C GLY A 242 -18.57 8.24 5.72
N MET A 243 -17.58 7.93 4.90
CA MET A 243 -16.56 8.86 4.42
C MET A 243 -16.04 8.45 3.04
N ASP A 244 -15.42 9.37 2.34
CA ASP A 244 -14.65 9.05 1.14
C ASP A 244 -13.39 8.28 1.53
N GLY A 245 -13.13 7.15 0.88
CA GLY A 245 -12.02 6.29 1.28
C GLY A 245 -11.97 4.97 0.51
N SER A 246 -11.34 3.99 1.15
CA SER A 246 -11.24 2.64 0.62
C SER A 246 -11.63 1.61 1.66
N VAL A 247 -12.21 0.51 1.21
CA VAL A 247 -12.45 -0.69 2.01
C VAL A 247 -11.48 -1.75 1.50
N ALA A 248 -10.87 -2.49 2.41
CA ALA A 248 -9.99 -3.61 2.09
C ALA A 248 -10.31 -4.80 3.00
N CYS A 249 -10.33 -6.00 2.43
CA CYS A 249 -10.58 -7.24 3.15
C CYS A 249 -9.59 -8.31 2.73
N VAL A 250 -9.04 -9.02 3.70
CA VAL A 250 -8.22 -10.22 3.48
C VAL A 250 -8.91 -11.43 4.05
N THR A 251 -8.70 -12.59 3.43
CA THR A 251 -9.09 -13.88 3.98
C THR A 251 -7.84 -14.71 4.23
N GLU A 252 -7.65 -15.14 5.48
CA GLU A 252 -6.55 -16.00 5.91
C GLU A 252 -7.04 -17.45 6.01
N TYR A 253 -6.22 -18.42 5.59
CA TYR A 253 -6.51 -19.85 5.76
C TYR A 253 -5.70 -20.42 6.95
N ASN A 254 -6.40 -20.96 7.94
CA ASN A 254 -5.83 -21.44 9.21
C ASN A 254 -4.83 -20.44 9.82
N PRO A 255 -5.27 -19.22 10.15
CA PRO A 255 -4.37 -18.17 10.63
C PRO A 255 -3.62 -18.58 11.90
N ASP A 256 -2.37 -18.12 12.01
CA ASP A 256 -1.51 -18.37 13.16
C ASP A 256 -1.79 -17.36 14.28
N ASP A 257 -2.40 -17.83 15.37
CA ASP A 257 -2.76 -17.02 16.53
C ASP A 257 -1.56 -16.41 17.29
N ASN A 258 -0.32 -16.76 16.95
CA ASN A 258 0.88 -16.12 17.51
C ASN A 258 1.17 -14.73 16.91
N TYR A 259 0.55 -14.41 15.78
CA TYR A 259 0.74 -13.13 15.09
C TYR A 259 -0.51 -12.26 15.21
N THR A 260 -0.31 -10.95 15.16
CA THR A 260 -1.41 -9.97 15.26
C THR A 260 -1.66 -9.33 13.90
N GLU A 261 -2.92 -9.36 13.48
CA GLU A 261 -3.37 -8.70 12.25
C GLU A 261 -3.22 -7.18 12.35
N SER A 262 -2.79 -6.53 11.27
CA SER A 262 -2.54 -5.09 11.23
C SER A 262 -3.24 -4.45 10.04
N SER A 263 -3.56 -3.16 10.14
CA SER A 263 -4.26 -2.48 9.06
C SER A 263 -3.43 -2.40 7.79
N TYR A 264 -2.10 -2.36 7.93
CA TYR A 264 -1.16 -2.49 6.84
C TYR A 264 -1.33 -3.84 6.13
N TYR A 265 -1.37 -4.95 6.86
CA TYR A 265 -1.52 -6.28 6.25
C TYR A 265 -2.85 -6.41 5.50
N VAL A 266 -3.95 -6.05 6.14
CA VAL A 266 -5.29 -6.08 5.51
C VAL A 266 -5.34 -5.19 4.26
N TYR A 267 -4.81 -3.96 4.34
CA TYR A 267 -4.85 -3.00 3.22
C TYR A 267 -4.03 -3.45 2.01
N TYR A 268 -2.89 -4.11 2.23
CA TYR A 268 -1.99 -4.56 1.18
C TYR A 268 -2.18 -6.02 0.76
N GLY A 269 -3.15 -6.75 1.34
CA GLY A 269 -3.45 -8.12 0.95
C GLY A 269 -2.53 -9.19 1.56
N TYR A 270 -2.03 -8.95 2.77
CA TYR A 270 -1.18 -9.88 3.51
C TYR A 270 -1.94 -10.53 4.68
N GLU A 271 -1.50 -11.72 5.07
CA GLU A 271 -1.85 -12.35 6.34
C GLU A 271 -1.09 -11.71 7.50
N ARG A 272 -1.52 -11.97 8.74
CA ARG A 272 -0.85 -11.53 9.97
C ARG A 272 0.63 -11.92 10.09
N ASN A 273 1.06 -12.97 9.37
CA ASN A 273 2.44 -13.46 9.35
C ASN A 273 3.30 -12.78 8.24
N GLY A 274 2.71 -11.91 7.42
CA GLY A 274 3.36 -11.22 6.30
C GLY A 274 3.36 -11.98 4.97
N SER A 275 2.80 -13.18 4.91
CA SER A 275 2.58 -13.92 3.66
C SER A 275 1.41 -13.32 2.89
N VAL A 276 1.31 -13.64 1.59
CA VAL A 276 0.16 -13.21 0.77
C VAL A 276 -1.10 -13.91 1.29
N ALA A 277 -2.17 -13.13 1.49
CA ALA A 277 -3.45 -13.66 1.92
C ALA A 277 -4.05 -14.62 0.88
N ASN A 278 -4.86 -15.59 1.34
CA ASN A 278 -5.56 -16.51 0.44
C ASN A 278 -6.47 -15.76 -0.54
N GLU A 279 -7.11 -14.68 -0.09
CA GLU A 279 -7.87 -13.77 -0.95
C GLU A 279 -7.75 -12.33 -0.44
N HIS A 280 -7.70 -11.37 -1.36
CA HIS A 280 -7.68 -9.94 -1.06
C HIS A 280 -8.66 -9.19 -1.97
N LYS A 281 -9.49 -8.34 -1.36
CA LYS A 281 -10.41 -7.42 -2.07
C LYS A 281 -10.19 -6.01 -1.56
N ILE A 282 -10.13 -5.06 -2.49
CA ILE A 282 -10.01 -3.64 -2.20
C ILE A 282 -10.88 -2.83 -3.17
N GLY A 283 -11.55 -1.80 -2.67
CA GLY A 283 -12.38 -0.90 -3.47
C GLY A 283 -12.38 0.51 -2.91
N SER A 284 -12.57 1.50 -3.78
CA SER A 284 -12.70 2.92 -3.43
C SER A 284 -14.17 3.32 -3.44
N TYR A 285 -14.59 4.08 -2.43
CA TYR A 285 -15.98 4.43 -2.18
C TYR A 285 -16.12 5.91 -1.80
N ASP A 286 -17.22 6.53 -2.22
CA ASP A 286 -17.61 7.85 -1.73
C ASP A 286 -18.49 7.70 -0.47
N SER A 287 -18.55 8.77 0.34
CA SER A 287 -19.34 8.78 1.57
C SER A 287 -20.82 8.46 1.31
N GLY A 288 -21.35 7.45 2.02
CA GLY A 288 -22.74 7.00 1.90
C GLY A 288 -22.94 5.82 0.94
N ASP A 289 -21.92 5.45 0.16
CA ASP A 289 -21.98 4.28 -0.71
C ASP A 289 -22.15 2.99 0.13
N SER A 290 -22.94 2.06 -0.42
CA SER A 290 -23.17 0.75 0.16
C SER A 290 -22.85 -0.32 -0.88
N ASP A 291 -22.17 -1.38 -0.45
CA ASP A 291 -21.74 -2.47 -1.32
C ASP A 291 -21.71 -3.81 -0.57
N SER A 292 -21.55 -4.89 -1.31
CA SER A 292 -21.55 -6.27 -0.81
C SER A 292 -20.47 -7.10 -1.49
N TRP A 293 -19.58 -7.69 -0.69
CA TRP A 293 -18.52 -8.57 -1.19
C TRP A 293 -18.79 -10.03 -0.82
N ILE A 294 -18.58 -10.93 -1.78
CA ILE A 294 -18.99 -12.33 -1.70
C ILE A 294 -17.79 -13.25 -1.85
N TRP A 295 -17.54 -14.13 -0.88
CA TRP A 295 -16.59 -15.24 -0.94
C TRP A 295 -17.35 -16.54 -1.13
N ASN A 296 -17.11 -17.23 -2.24
CA ASN A 296 -17.76 -18.48 -2.56
C ASN A 296 -16.80 -19.66 -2.35
N TYR A 297 -17.13 -20.54 -1.41
CA TYR A 297 -16.32 -21.70 -1.06
C TYR A 297 -16.77 -22.98 -1.78
N THR A 298 -17.81 -22.95 -2.63
CA THR A 298 -18.33 -24.16 -3.32
C THR A 298 -17.27 -24.88 -4.14
N ASP A 299 -16.34 -24.13 -4.75
CA ASP A 299 -15.30 -24.67 -5.62
C ASP A 299 -13.96 -24.88 -4.88
N ILE A 300 -13.90 -24.53 -3.60
CA ILE A 300 -12.69 -24.64 -2.79
C ILE A 300 -12.58 -26.07 -2.24
N THR A 301 -11.53 -26.77 -2.66
CA THR A 301 -11.24 -28.16 -2.27
C THR A 301 -10.42 -28.28 -0.99
N VAL A 302 -9.89 -27.16 -0.49
CA VAL A 302 -9.12 -27.08 0.74
C VAL A 302 -10.08 -26.76 1.89
N PHE A 303 -10.24 -27.70 2.82
CA PHE A 303 -11.14 -27.54 3.96
C PHE A 303 -10.37 -27.04 5.18
N GLY A 304 -10.96 -26.13 5.96
CA GLY A 304 -10.33 -25.57 7.15
C GLY A 304 -11.02 -24.31 7.66
N ASN A 305 -10.33 -23.61 8.56
CA ASN A 305 -10.79 -22.36 9.12
C ASN A 305 -10.36 -21.20 8.23
N TYR A 306 -11.30 -20.39 7.79
CA TYR A 306 -11.06 -19.16 7.04
C TYR A 306 -11.44 -17.97 7.91
N ILE A 307 -10.55 -17.00 8.07
CA ILE A 307 -10.86 -15.76 8.78
C ILE A 307 -10.79 -14.61 7.78
N THR A 308 -11.93 -13.98 7.55
CA THR A 308 -12.02 -12.77 6.74
C THR A 308 -11.97 -11.56 7.65
N THR A 309 -11.00 -10.68 7.43
CA THR A 309 -10.82 -9.43 8.18
C THR A 309 -10.94 -8.26 7.23
N CYS A 310 -11.82 -7.32 7.56
CA CYS A 310 -12.07 -6.12 6.78
C CYS A 310 -11.69 -4.86 7.57
N THR A 311 -11.07 -3.92 6.86
CA THR A 311 -10.75 -2.57 7.34
C THR A 311 -11.31 -1.52 6.37
N VAL A 312 -11.46 -0.31 6.87
CA VAL A 312 -11.77 0.87 6.07
C VAL A 312 -10.72 1.93 6.34
N CYS A 313 -10.31 2.65 5.30
CA CYS A 313 -9.29 3.67 5.35
C CYS A 313 -9.80 4.99 4.76
N ASN A 314 -9.41 6.11 5.35
CA ASN A 314 -9.73 7.43 4.80
C ASN A 314 -8.89 7.71 3.54
N ASN A 315 -9.23 8.76 2.81
CA ASN A 315 -8.53 9.15 1.60
C ASN A 315 -7.31 10.07 1.84
N TYR A 316 -6.65 9.99 3.00
CA TYR A 316 -5.38 10.70 3.19
C TYR A 316 -4.31 10.16 2.22
N PRO A 317 -3.70 11.01 1.38
CA PRO A 317 -3.05 10.55 0.14
C PRO A 317 -1.62 9.99 0.32
N ILE A 318 -1.00 10.13 1.49
CA ILE A 318 0.34 9.59 1.73
C ILE A 318 0.24 8.20 2.34
N LEU A 319 -0.47 8.10 3.45
CA LEU A 319 -0.73 6.85 4.15
C LEU A 319 -2.15 6.93 4.73
N PRO A 320 -3.16 6.40 4.02
CA PRO A 320 -4.51 6.31 4.51
C PRO A 320 -4.54 5.86 5.97
N GLU A 321 -5.20 6.62 6.83
CA GLU A 321 -5.48 6.13 8.16
C GLU A 321 -6.56 5.07 8.01
N CYS A 322 -6.34 3.90 8.60
CA CYS A 322 -7.27 2.78 8.56
C CYS A 322 -7.78 2.46 9.96
N LEU A 323 -8.88 1.71 10.07
CA LEU A 323 -9.27 1.10 11.35
C LEU A 323 -8.08 0.32 11.91
N ALA A 324 -7.88 0.39 13.23
CA ALA A 324 -6.81 -0.31 13.92
C ALA A 324 -7.35 -1.53 14.67
N GLY A 325 -6.63 -2.66 14.56
CA GLY A 325 -6.73 -3.86 15.40
C GLY A 325 -8.12 -4.20 15.93
N ALA A 326 -8.42 -3.73 17.15
CA ALA A 326 -9.65 -4.01 17.87
C ALA A 326 -10.94 -3.56 17.16
N ASN A 327 -10.84 -2.67 16.16
CA ASN A 327 -11.97 -2.14 15.42
C ASN A 327 -12.18 -2.81 14.06
N PHE A 328 -11.36 -3.80 13.68
CA PHE A 328 -11.61 -4.56 12.46
C PHE A 328 -12.96 -5.26 12.50
N VAL A 329 -13.55 -5.45 11.31
CA VAL A 329 -14.74 -6.30 11.16
C VAL A 329 -14.24 -7.66 10.69
N THR A 330 -14.32 -8.65 11.57
CA THR A 330 -13.77 -9.98 11.33
C THR A 330 -14.88 -11.04 11.41
N TYR A 331 -14.81 -12.02 10.53
CA TYR A 331 -15.70 -13.18 10.52
C TYR A 331 -14.91 -14.47 10.27
N GLY A 332 -15.18 -15.49 11.08
CA GLY A 332 -14.58 -16.82 10.96
C GLY A 332 -15.57 -17.80 10.33
N PHE A 333 -15.14 -18.45 9.25
CA PHE A 333 -15.90 -19.46 8.52
C PHE A 333 -15.17 -20.80 8.54
N ILE A 334 -15.83 -21.87 8.99
CA ILE A 334 -15.24 -23.21 8.98
C ILE A 334 -15.78 -23.98 7.78
N TRP A 335 -14.95 -24.12 6.74
CA TRP A 335 -15.30 -24.91 5.56
C TRP A 335 -15.00 -26.38 5.82
N THR A 336 -16.04 -27.22 5.81
CA THR A 336 -15.91 -28.65 6.08
C THR A 336 -16.30 -29.47 4.85
N ASN A 337 -15.63 -30.61 4.67
CA ASN A 337 -15.97 -31.58 3.64
C ASN A 337 -17.29 -32.27 4.01
N THR A 338 -18.41 -31.61 3.74
CA THR A 338 -19.73 -32.22 3.93
C THR A 338 -20.08 -33.04 2.70
N THR A 339 -19.43 -34.19 2.55
CA THR A 339 -19.83 -35.25 1.61
C THR A 339 -21.07 -36.03 2.08
N SER A 340 -21.80 -35.57 3.10
CA SER A 340 -22.85 -36.37 3.75
C SER A 340 -24.17 -35.62 4.01
N SER A 341 -24.74 -35.02 2.98
CA SER A 341 -26.16 -34.63 2.96
C SER A 341 -27.12 -35.80 3.25
N GLY A 342 -26.67 -37.06 3.13
CA GLY A 342 -27.44 -38.25 3.49
C GLY A 342 -27.41 -38.65 4.97
N MET A 343 -26.34 -38.36 5.72
CA MET A 343 -26.14 -38.97 7.05
C MET A 343 -26.78 -38.16 8.18
N ASN A 344 -26.76 -36.81 8.09
CA ASN A 344 -27.50 -35.95 9.03
C ASN A 344 -29.02 -36.10 8.88
N LEU A 345 -29.49 -36.37 7.66
CA LEU A 345 -30.91 -36.63 7.37
C LEU A 345 -31.35 -38.02 7.90
N LEU A 346 -30.47 -39.03 7.81
CA LEU A 346 -30.71 -40.37 8.38
C LEU A 346 -30.72 -40.36 9.91
N VAL A 347 -29.78 -39.63 10.55
CA VAL A 347 -29.73 -39.48 12.01
C VAL A 347 -30.93 -38.69 12.52
N GLY A 348 -31.37 -37.65 11.81
CA GLY A 348 -32.62 -36.93 12.12
C GLY A 348 -33.86 -37.82 12.03
N MET A 349 -33.97 -38.65 10.98
CA MET A 349 -35.07 -39.61 10.82
C MET A 349 -35.04 -40.74 11.85
N LEU A 350 -33.87 -41.30 12.19
CA LEU A 350 -33.72 -42.32 13.23
C LEU A 350 -34.03 -41.77 14.63
N SER A 351 -33.66 -40.52 14.90
CA SER A 351 -33.98 -39.83 16.16
C SER A 351 -35.48 -39.58 16.28
N ALA A 352 -36.16 -39.15 15.20
CA ALA A 352 -37.60 -38.99 15.17
C ALA A 352 -38.34 -40.34 15.29
N LEU A 353 -37.82 -41.41 14.69
CA LEU A 353 -38.37 -42.76 14.79
C LEU A 353 -38.20 -43.34 16.21
N LEU A 354 -37.06 -43.11 16.86
CA LEU A 354 -36.80 -43.53 18.24
C LEU A 354 -37.69 -42.77 19.25
N VAL A 355 -37.99 -41.50 19.00
CA VAL A 355 -38.96 -40.72 19.80
C VAL A 355 -40.40 -41.18 19.56
N TYR A 356 -40.73 -41.67 18.37
CA TYR A 356 -42.07 -42.21 18.06
C TYR A 356 -42.30 -43.65 18.56
N LEU A 357 -41.22 -44.41 18.77
CA LEU A 357 -41.25 -45.80 19.25
C LEU A 357 -41.01 -45.95 20.76
N ALA A 358 -40.72 -44.86 21.48
CA ALA A 358 -40.51 -44.82 22.93
C ALA A 358 -41.79 -44.56 23.72
#